data_AF-A0A8T3LFM3-F1
#
_entry.id   AF-A0A8T3LFM3-F1
#
_cell.length_a   1.000
_cell.length_b   1.000
_cell.length_c   1.000
_cell.angle_alpha   90.00
_cell.angle_beta   90.00
_cell.angle_gamma   90.00
#
_symmetry.space_group_name_H-M   'P 1'
#
loop_
_entity.id
_entity.type
_entity.pdbx_description
1 polymer ?
#
loop_
_entity_poly.entity_id
_entity_poly.type
_entity_poly.pdbx_seq_one_letter_code
_entity_poly.pdbx_strand_id
1 'polypeptide(L)'
;FDGLGSFVARKGNKGPKVAVVGHMDEVGFMVTHIDESGFLRFTTIGGWWNQSMLNHRVTIRTHKGFKIPGVIGSVAPHALTEKQKQQPLSFDEMFIDIGANSREEAEKR
;
A
#
# COMPACT_ATOMS: atom_id res chain seq x y z
N PHE A 1 25.09 9.28 -0.46
CA PHE A 1 24.19 8.21 -0.90
C PHE A 1 25.00 7.15 -1.62
N ASP A 2 24.52 5.91 -1.63
CA ASP A 2 25.19 4.75 -2.25
C ASP A 2 24.78 4.50 -3.72
N GLY A 3 23.83 5.28 -4.25
CA GLY A 3 23.29 5.11 -5.60
C GLY A 3 22.03 4.25 -5.67
N LEU A 4 21.64 3.57 -4.58
CA LEU A 4 20.40 2.82 -4.44
C LEU A 4 19.38 3.49 -3.52
N GLY A 5 19.80 4.52 -2.78
CA GLY A 5 18.94 5.35 -1.92
C GLY A 5 19.38 5.36 -0.46
N SER A 6 20.37 4.55 -0.07
CA SER A 6 20.87 4.55 1.30
C SER A 6 21.63 5.83 1.59
N PHE A 7 21.26 6.50 2.69
CA PHE A 7 22.00 7.62 3.23
C PHE A 7 23.12 7.10 4.15
N VAL A 8 24.34 7.60 3.96
CA VAL A 8 25.52 7.18 4.73
C VAL A 8 26.17 8.41 5.35
N ALA A 9 26.21 8.46 6.67
CA ALA A 9 26.94 9.44 7.44
C ALA A 9 28.15 8.78 8.13
N ARG A 10 29.31 9.44 8.10
CA ARG A 10 30.54 8.94 8.71
C ARG A 10 31.05 9.92 9.74
N LYS A 11 31.43 9.41 10.92
CA LYS A 11 32.10 10.16 11.98
C LYS A 11 33.40 9.45 12.38
N GLY A 12 34.49 10.20 12.46
CA GLY A 12 35.82 9.69 12.82
C GLY A 12 36.63 9.11 11.65
N ASN A 13 37.95 9.05 11.84
CA ASN A 13 38.93 8.64 10.82
C ASN A 13 40.03 7.68 11.31
N LYS A 14 40.00 7.26 12.58
CA LYS A 14 40.97 6.32 13.20
C LYS A 14 40.24 5.24 13.99
N GLY A 15 40.82 4.05 14.07
CA GLY A 15 40.25 2.90 14.80
C GLY A 15 39.38 1.98 13.93
N PRO A 16 38.69 1.01 14.55
CA PRO A 16 37.85 0.05 13.84
C PRO A 16 36.64 0.74 13.18
N LYS A 17 36.19 0.18 12.04
CA LYS A 17 34.97 0.63 11.37
C LYS A 17 33.77 -0.07 12.00
N VAL A 18 32.88 0.71 12.59
CA VAL A 18 31.61 0.23 13.16
C VAL A 18 30.46 0.82 12.35
N ALA A 19 29.47 0.01 11.99
CA ALA A 19 28.27 0.44 11.30
C ALA A 19 27.06 0.32 12.23
N VAL A 20 26.25 1.36 12.29
CA VAL A 20 24.90 1.34 12.88
C VAL A 20 23.94 1.48 11.72
N VAL A 21 23.06 0.49 11.54
CA VAL A 21 22.19 0.38 10.37
C VAL A 21 20.74 0.40 10.83
N GLY A 22 19.97 1.33 10.25
CA GLY A 22 18.52 1.34 10.25
C GLY A 22 18.03 1.46 8.81
N HIS A 23 16.79 1.06 8.56
CA HIS A 23 16.17 1.15 7.24
C HIS A 23 15.08 2.23 7.25
N MET A 24 14.92 2.95 6.13
CA MET A 24 14.00 4.08 6.00
C MET A 24 12.68 3.67 5.33
N ASP A 25 12.65 2.52 4.67
CA ASP A 25 11.48 1.99 4.03
C ASP A 25 10.47 1.47 5.05
N GLU A 26 9.21 1.54 4.67
CA GLU A 26 8.07 1.06 5.42
C GLU A 26 7.27 0.08 4.57
N VAL A 27 6.58 -0.84 5.23
CA VAL A 27 5.60 -1.69 4.53
C VAL A 27 4.49 -0.82 3.95
N GLY A 28 3.98 -1.19 2.78
CA GLY A 28 3.00 -0.39 2.09
C GLY A 28 2.29 -1.14 0.97
N PHE A 29 1.73 -0.37 0.05
CA PHE A 29 0.94 -0.89 -1.07
C PHE A 29 1.34 -0.18 -2.36
N MET A 30 1.18 -0.87 -3.49
CA MET A 30 1.34 -0.31 -4.83
C MET A 30 0.07 -0.51 -5.64
N VAL A 31 -0.47 0.55 -6.21
CA VAL A 31 -1.61 0.45 -7.15
C VAL A 31 -1.14 -0.29 -8.40
N THR A 32 -1.85 -1.36 -8.77
CA THR A 32 -1.53 -2.19 -9.95
C THR A 32 -2.42 -1.83 -11.14
N HIS A 33 -3.70 -1.55 -10.90
CA HIS A 33 -4.62 -1.03 -11.92
C HIS A 33 -5.84 -0.36 -11.28
N ILE A 34 -6.56 0.40 -12.09
CA ILE A 34 -7.84 1.04 -11.76
C ILE A 34 -8.94 0.29 -12.50
N ASP A 35 -9.97 -0.19 -11.80
CA ASP A 35 -11.10 -0.85 -12.45
C ASP A 35 -12.08 0.16 -13.08
N GLU A 36 -13.04 -0.33 -13.87
CA GLU A 36 -13.98 0.53 -14.61
C GLU A 36 -14.87 1.37 -13.67
N SER A 37 -15.13 0.87 -12.46
CA SER A 37 -15.91 1.54 -11.42
C SER A 37 -15.10 2.60 -10.66
N GLY A 38 -13.79 2.68 -10.87
CA GLY A 38 -12.90 3.66 -10.22
C GLY A 38 -12.24 3.16 -8.93
N PHE A 39 -12.36 1.87 -8.58
CA PHE A 39 -11.62 1.31 -7.45
C PHE A 39 -10.18 1.00 -7.83
N LEU A 40 -9.28 1.16 -6.86
CA LEU A 40 -7.86 0.88 -7.05
C LEU A 40 -7.56 -0.54 -6.59
N ARG A 41 -7.04 -1.36 -7.50
CA ARG A 41 -6.42 -2.64 -7.16
C ARG A 41 -4.96 -2.43 -6.81
N PHE A 42 -4.47 -3.23 -5.88
CA PHE A 42 -3.15 -3.02 -5.31
C PHE A 42 -2.46 -4.34 -5.01
N THR A 43 -1.14 -4.27 -4.88
CA THR A 43 -0.30 -5.34 -4.34
C THR A 43 0.41 -4.85 -3.09
N THR A 44 0.87 -5.77 -2.24
CA THR A 44 1.60 -5.44 -1.02
C THR A 44 3.08 -5.23 -1.31
N ILE A 45 3.67 -4.23 -0.67
CA ILE A 45 5.12 -4.05 -0.58
C ILE A 45 5.52 -4.42 0.85
N GLY A 46 6.26 -5.52 0.99
CA GLY A 46 6.62 -6.08 2.30
C GLY A 46 5.57 -7.04 2.87
N GLY A 47 5.81 -7.52 4.09
CA GLY A 47 4.96 -8.51 4.76
C GLY A 47 3.75 -7.86 5.43
N TRP A 48 2.55 -8.27 5.02
CA TRP A 48 1.28 -7.84 5.61
C TRP A 48 0.46 -9.01 6.11
N TRP A 49 -0.20 -8.83 7.26
CA TRP A 49 -1.24 -9.73 7.71
C TRP A 49 -2.59 -9.25 7.17
N ASN A 50 -3.18 -10.02 6.25
CA ASN A 50 -4.42 -9.69 5.55
C ASN A 50 -5.59 -9.32 6.47
N GLN A 51 -5.73 -9.98 7.63
CA GLN A 51 -6.83 -9.72 8.57
C GLN A 51 -6.76 -8.32 9.19
N SER A 52 -5.60 -7.66 9.16
CA SER A 52 -5.43 -6.31 9.72
C SER A 52 -5.70 -5.19 8.70
N MET A 53 -6.00 -5.50 7.44
CA MET A 53 -6.02 -4.49 6.37
C MET A 53 -7.39 -3.86 6.14
N LEU A 54 -8.47 -4.62 6.33
CA LEU A 54 -9.83 -4.14 6.04
C LEU A 54 -10.19 -2.91 6.88
N ASN A 55 -10.95 -2.00 6.29
CA ASN A 55 -11.45 -0.77 6.91
C ASN A 55 -10.36 0.19 7.41
N HIS A 56 -9.11 0.01 6.99
CA HIS A 56 -8.03 0.95 7.30
C HIS A 56 -7.98 2.08 6.28
N ARG A 57 -7.71 3.28 6.80
CA ARG A 57 -7.43 4.46 5.98
C ARG A 57 -6.03 4.36 5.39
N VAL A 58 -5.92 4.68 4.11
CA VAL A 58 -4.67 4.74 3.37
C VAL A 58 -4.52 6.12 2.74
N THR A 59 -3.28 6.49 2.42
CA THR A 59 -2.97 7.69 1.65
C THR A 59 -2.28 7.28 0.37
N ILE A 60 -2.94 7.53 -0.76
CA ILE A 60 -2.38 7.27 -2.09
C ILE A 60 -1.51 8.47 -2.46
N ARG A 61 -0.23 8.21 -2.75
CA ARG A 61 0.70 9.23 -3.26
C ARG A 61 0.79 9.10 -4.78
N THR A 62 0.33 10.11 -5.52
CA THR A 62 0.41 10.13 -6.98
C THR A 62 1.80 10.56 -7.46
N HIS A 63 2.11 10.32 -8.74
CA HIS A 63 3.35 10.79 -9.36
C HIS A 63 3.50 12.32 -9.29
N LYS A 64 2.39 13.07 -9.29
CA LYS A 64 2.38 14.53 -9.16
C LYS A 64 2.58 15.01 -7.71
N GLY A 65 2.71 14.09 -6.75
CA GLY A 65 2.90 14.39 -5.34
C GLY A 65 1.61 14.66 -4.56
N PHE A 66 0.44 14.53 -5.19
CA PHE A 66 -0.83 14.65 -4.48
C PHE A 66 -1.04 13.47 -3.54
N LYS A 67 -1.73 13.75 -2.43
CA LYS A 67 -2.13 12.79 -1.41
C LYS A 67 -3.64 12.64 -1.44
N ILE A 68 -4.11 11.48 -1.87
CA ILE A 68 -5.53 11.17 -1.96
C ILE A 68 -5.87 10.24 -0.79
N PRO A 69 -6.83 10.59 0.08
CA PRO A 69 -7.30 9.66 1.10
C PRO A 69 -8.08 8.51 0.45
N GLY A 70 -7.91 7.31 0.98
CA GLY A 70 -8.71 6.15 0.58
C GLY A 70 -8.96 5.21 1.75
N VAL A 71 -9.79 4.20 1.51
CA VAL A 71 -10.10 3.14 2.49
C VAL A 71 -9.99 1.78 1.82
N ILE A 72 -9.38 0.83 2.52
CA ILE A 72 -9.33 -0.57 2.05
C ILE A 72 -10.70 -1.22 2.32
N GLY A 73 -11.33 -1.68 1.26
CA GLY A 73 -12.60 -2.40 1.26
C GLY A 73 -12.48 -3.80 0.67
N SER A 74 -13.58 -4.55 0.75
CA SER A 74 -13.77 -5.86 0.12
C SER A 74 -15.21 -6.01 -0.34
N VAL A 75 -15.51 -7.11 -1.01
CA VAL A 75 -16.89 -7.55 -1.24
C VAL A 75 -17.63 -7.62 0.10
N ALA A 76 -18.89 -7.16 0.11
CA ALA A 76 -19.69 -7.10 1.32
C ALA A 76 -19.96 -8.50 1.89
N PRO A 77 -19.94 -8.69 3.23
CA PRO A 77 -20.12 -10.01 3.83
C PRO A 77 -21.41 -10.72 3.44
N HIS A 78 -22.51 -9.99 3.22
CA HIS A 78 -23.80 -10.56 2.83
C HIS A 78 -23.85 -11.03 1.37
N ALA A 79 -22.90 -10.62 0.53
CA ALA A 79 -22.74 -11.08 -0.84
C ALA A 79 -21.84 -12.34 -0.94
N LEU A 80 -21.20 -12.74 0.16
CA LEU A 80 -20.34 -13.92 0.22
C LEU A 80 -21.14 -15.19 0.56
N THR A 81 -20.70 -16.32 0.01
CA THR A 81 -21.19 -17.64 0.42
C THR A 81 -20.74 -17.97 1.85
N GLU A 82 -21.46 -18.88 2.54
CA GLU A 82 -21.08 -19.32 3.89
C GLU A 82 -19.65 -19.87 3.97
N LYS A 83 -19.19 -20.56 2.93
CA LYS A 83 -17.82 -21.07 2.85
C LYS A 83 -16.78 -19.94 2.78
N GLN A 84 -17.06 -18.87 2.02
CA GLN A 84 -16.16 -17.73 1.89
C GLN A 84 -16.09 -16.91 3.17
N LYS A 85 -17.22 -16.77 3.90
CA LYS A 85 -17.25 -16.07 5.20
C LYS A 85 -16.35 -16.71 6.25
N GLN A 86 -16.10 -18.01 6.15
CA GLN A 86 -15.26 -18.76 7.09
C GLN A 86 -13.76 -18.66 6.77
N GLN A 87 -13.39 -18.06 5.64
CA GLN A 87 -12.00 -17.95 5.19
C GLN A 87 -11.53 -16.49 5.28
N PRO A 88 -10.28 -16.23 5.72
CA PRO A 88 -9.70 -14.91 5.61
C PRO A 88 -9.65 -14.45 4.16
N LEU A 89 -10.05 -13.21 3.91
CA LEU A 89 -9.96 -12.61 2.58
C LEU A 89 -8.50 -12.56 2.11
N SER A 90 -8.30 -12.92 0.85
CA SER A 90 -7.03 -12.73 0.14
C SER A 90 -6.85 -11.27 -0.28
N PHE A 91 -5.60 -10.86 -0.58
CA PHE A 91 -5.32 -9.49 -1.00
C PHE A 91 -6.02 -9.12 -2.32
N ASP A 92 -6.19 -10.10 -3.21
CA ASP A 92 -6.81 -9.91 -4.53
C ASP A 92 -8.32 -9.62 -4.43
N GLU A 93 -8.94 -10.02 -3.32
CA GLU A 93 -10.35 -9.74 -3.00
C GLU A 93 -10.56 -8.34 -2.38
N MET A 94 -9.46 -7.64 -2.07
CA MET A 94 -9.50 -6.29 -1.53
C MET A 94 -9.35 -5.24 -2.64
N PHE A 95 -9.79 -4.03 -2.34
CA PHE A 95 -9.62 -2.86 -3.18
C PHE A 95 -9.49 -1.61 -2.30
N ILE A 96 -8.97 -0.52 -2.87
CA ILE A 96 -8.96 0.78 -2.22
C ILE A 96 -10.02 1.66 -2.90
N ASP A 97 -10.92 2.20 -2.10
CA ASP A 97 -11.92 3.17 -2.50
C ASP A 97 -11.40 4.59 -2.22
N ILE A 98 -11.47 5.45 -3.24
CA ILE A 98 -11.10 6.88 -3.20
C ILE A 98 -12.28 7.81 -3.52
N GLY A 99 -13.50 7.27 -3.62
CA GLY A 99 -14.73 7.98 -3.93
C GLY A 99 -14.83 8.43 -5.38
N ALA A 100 -14.26 7.68 -6.32
CA ALA A 100 -14.39 7.90 -7.75
C ALA A 100 -15.52 7.03 -8.32
N ASN A 101 -16.22 7.52 -9.35
CA ASN A 101 -17.34 6.83 -9.99
C ASN A 101 -16.97 6.16 -11.32
N SER A 102 -15.71 6.29 -11.75
CA SER A 102 -15.20 5.72 -13.00
C SER A 102 -13.67 5.69 -12.98
N ARG A 103 -13.09 4.87 -13.85
CA ARG A 103 -11.65 4.90 -14.14
C ARG A 103 -11.18 6.31 -14.49
N GLU A 104 -11.91 6.99 -15.38
CA GLU A 104 -11.53 8.30 -15.89
C GLU A 104 -11.57 9.38 -14.80
N GLU A 105 -12.48 9.27 -13.83
CA GLU A 105 -12.49 10.16 -12.66
C GLU A 105 -11.29 9.88 -11.76
N ALA A 106 -10.99 8.60 -11.49
CA ALA A 106 -9.87 8.20 -10.64
C ALA A 106 -8.51 8.66 -11.22
N GLU A 107 -8.31 8.59 -12.54
CA GLU A 107 -7.09 9.05 -13.22
C GLU A 107 -6.88 10.57 -13.17
N LYS A 108 -7.96 11.34 -13.00
CA LYS A 108 -7.91 12.82 -12.97
C LYS A 108 -7.65 13.40 -11.57
N ARG A 109 -7.81 12.59 -10.52
CA ARG A 109 -7.53 13.00 -9.13
C ARG A 109 -6.02 13.09 -8.85
#